data_AF-A0AA97CT68-F1
#
_entry.id   AF-A0AA97CT68-F1
#
_cell.length_a   1.000
_cell.length_b   1.000
_cell.length_c   1.000
_cell.angle_alpha   90.00
_cell.angle_beta   90.00
_cell.angle_gamma   90.00
#
_symmetry.space_group_name_H-M   'P 1'
#
loop_
_entity.id
_entity.type
_entity.pdbx_description
1 polymer ?
#
loop_
_entity_poly.entity_id
_entity_poly.type
_entity_poly.pdbx_seq_one_letter_code
_entity_poly.pdbx_strand_id
1 'polypeptide(L)'
;MSIVNLTAYKASDAQREMGVIDVERDISQIIREKLSFNDCPTVSLMQQRADELADIALLLCSRHQAEGVLVYAKTYFMPTLITALSERGITAFATYAPKSIVCEQGQMSSRYTHSNLVCCSPAA
;
A
#
# COMPACT_ATOMS: atom_id res chain seq x y z
N MET A 1 1.45 6.92 15.37
CA MET A 1 0.89 6.83 14.02
C MET A 1 0.51 5.39 13.74
N SER A 2 -0.70 5.13 13.24
CA SER A 2 -1.16 3.79 12.83
C SER A 2 -1.63 3.83 11.38
N ILE A 3 -1.15 2.92 10.55
CA ILE A 3 -1.44 2.87 9.11
C ILE A 3 -1.82 1.44 8.72
N VAL A 4 -2.97 1.27 8.08
CA VAL A 4 -3.40 -0.05 7.60
C VAL A 4 -2.62 -0.47 6.36
N ASN A 5 -2.14 -1.71 6.33
CA ASN A 5 -1.49 -2.27 5.16
C ASN A 5 -2.52 -2.60 4.06
N LEU A 6 -2.60 -1.76 3.03
CA LEU A 6 -3.41 -1.97 1.82
C LEU A 6 -2.53 -2.43 0.64
N THR A 7 -1.46 -3.17 0.91
CA THR A 7 -0.59 -3.74 -0.11
C THR A 7 -0.86 -5.23 -0.31
N ALA A 8 -0.35 -5.78 -1.42
CA ALA A 8 -0.52 -7.21 -1.73
C ALA A 8 0.29 -8.14 -0.82
N TYR A 9 1.22 -7.62 -0.01
CA TYR A 9 2.15 -8.41 0.79
C TYR A 9 2.12 -7.98 2.25
N LYS A 10 2.57 -8.87 3.14
CA LYS A 10 2.75 -8.50 4.54
C LYS A 10 3.78 -7.39 4.69
N ALA A 11 3.57 -6.51 5.65
CA ALA A 11 4.53 -5.49 6.01
C ALA A 11 5.87 -6.15 6.36
N SER A 12 6.98 -5.54 5.93
CA SER A 12 8.30 -5.85 6.46
C SER A 12 8.43 -5.35 7.90
N ASP A 13 9.44 -5.82 8.63
CA ASP A 13 9.65 -5.40 10.02
C ASP A 13 9.86 -3.87 10.13
N ALA A 14 10.62 -3.28 9.22
CA ALA A 14 10.80 -1.83 9.13
C ALA A 14 9.47 -1.09 8.91
N GLN A 15 8.56 -1.62 8.11
CA GLN A 15 7.23 -1.01 7.92
C GLN A 15 6.37 -1.14 9.18
N ARG A 16 6.43 -2.28 9.88
CA ARG A 16 5.73 -2.46 11.16
C ARG A 16 6.24 -1.49 12.22
N GLU A 17 7.55 -1.26 12.27
CA GLU A 17 8.18 -0.25 13.14
C GLU A 17 7.70 1.17 12.82
N MET A 18 7.36 1.45 11.55
CA MET A 18 6.75 2.71 11.12
C MET A 18 5.24 2.82 11.46
N GLY A 19 4.66 1.81 12.14
CA GLY A 19 3.25 1.79 12.53
C GLY A 19 2.32 1.15 11.52
N VAL A 20 2.85 0.42 10.53
CA VAL A 20 2.04 -0.32 9.56
C VAL A 20 1.47 -1.59 10.20
N ILE A 21 0.15 -1.73 10.17
CA ILE A 21 -0.57 -2.90 10.70
C ILE A 21 -1.09 -3.77 9.56
N ASP A 22 -0.75 -5.06 9.61
CA ASP A 22 -1.29 -6.07 8.70
C ASP A 22 -2.76 -6.39 9.06
N VAL A 23 -3.57 -6.71 8.05
CA VAL A 23 -5.00 -7.07 8.20
C VAL A 23 -5.20 -8.58 8.26
N GLU A 24 -6.42 -9.02 8.57
CA GLU A 24 -6.77 -10.43 8.56
C GLU A 24 -6.56 -11.08 7.20
N ARG A 25 -6.25 -12.37 7.22
CA ARG A 25 -5.84 -13.14 6.04
C ARG A 25 -6.85 -13.02 4.89
N ASP A 26 -8.13 -13.15 5.17
CA ASP A 26 -9.18 -13.13 4.13
C ASP A 26 -9.25 -11.76 3.45
N ILE A 27 -9.14 -10.68 4.24
CA ILE A 27 -9.12 -9.31 3.72
C ILE A 27 -7.84 -9.08 2.92
N SER A 28 -6.69 -9.54 3.42
CA SER A 28 -5.40 -9.43 2.70
C SER A 28 -5.42 -10.13 1.34
N GLN A 29 -6.16 -11.24 1.23
CA GLN A 29 -6.34 -11.95 -0.03
C GLN A 29 -7.21 -11.14 -1.01
N ILE A 30 -8.32 -10.57 -0.54
CA ILE A 30 -9.17 -9.69 -1.35
C ILE A 30 -8.37 -8.49 -1.87
N ILE A 31 -7.61 -7.82 -0.99
CA ILE A 31 -6.75 -6.69 -1.37
C ILE A 31 -5.76 -7.11 -2.46
N ARG A 32 -5.07 -8.24 -2.28
CA ARG A 32 -4.14 -8.78 -3.28
C ARG A 32 -4.82 -9.04 -4.62
N GLU A 33 -6.00 -9.65 -4.62
CA GLU A 33 -6.75 -9.95 -5.85
C GLU A 33 -7.14 -8.66 -6.60
N LYS A 34 -7.58 -7.62 -5.88
CA LYS A 34 -7.92 -6.32 -6.49
C LYS A 34 -6.68 -5.60 -7.05
N LEU A 35 -5.55 -5.70 -6.38
CA LEU A 35 -4.28 -5.13 -6.85
C LEU A 35 -3.63 -5.93 -8.01
N SER A 36 -4.10 -7.15 -8.26
CA SER A 36 -3.52 -8.05 -9.27
C SER A 36 -4.23 -7.93 -10.61
N PHE A 37 -3.49 -7.48 -11.62
CA PHE A 37 -3.94 -7.41 -13.02
C PHE A 37 -3.11 -8.37 -13.87
N ASN A 38 -3.77 -9.38 -14.45
CA ASN A 38 -3.14 -10.38 -15.31
C ASN A 38 -3.00 -9.89 -16.75
N ASP A 39 -3.91 -9.01 -17.17
CA ASP A 39 -3.93 -8.37 -18.48
C ASP A 39 -3.92 -6.84 -18.34
N CYS A 40 -3.82 -6.13 -19.47
CA CYS A 40 -3.98 -4.68 -19.49
C CYS A 40 -5.42 -4.32 -19.08
N PRO A 41 -5.63 -3.65 -17.93
CA PRO A 41 -6.99 -3.34 -17.48
C PRO A 41 -7.58 -2.18 -18.27
N THR A 42 -8.91 -2.18 -18.42
CA THR A 42 -9.63 -1.00 -18.88
C THR A 42 -9.66 0.07 -17.77
N VAL A 43 -9.87 1.32 -18.15
CA VAL A 43 -10.05 2.43 -17.20
C VAL A 43 -11.23 2.14 -16.25
N SER A 44 -12.34 1.61 -16.77
CA SER A 44 -13.51 1.25 -15.96
C SER A 44 -13.20 0.19 -14.90
N LEU A 45 -12.42 -0.85 -15.26
CA LEU A 45 -12.04 -1.90 -14.31
C LEU A 45 -11.09 -1.37 -13.24
N MET A 46 -10.13 -0.50 -13.62
CA MET A 46 -9.27 0.16 -12.65
C MET A 46 -10.09 0.99 -11.68
N GLN A 47 -10.99 1.84 -12.17
CA GLN A 47 -11.84 2.67 -11.33
C GLN A 47 -12.67 1.83 -10.35
N GLN A 48 -13.36 0.81 -10.86
CA GLN A 48 -14.16 -0.10 -10.03
C GLN A 48 -13.33 -0.71 -8.90
N ARG A 49 -12.13 -1.23 -9.21
CA ARG A 49 -11.28 -1.86 -8.19
C ARG A 49 -10.68 -0.85 -7.21
N ALA A 50 -10.39 0.37 -7.66
CA ALA A 50 -9.92 1.44 -6.79
C ALA A 50 -11.01 1.85 -5.79
N ASP A 51 -12.26 1.97 -6.25
CA ASP A 51 -13.41 2.25 -5.39
C ASP A 51 -13.64 1.16 -4.36
N GLU A 52 -13.63 -0.11 -4.78
CA GLU A 52 -13.75 -1.26 -3.87
C GLU A 52 -12.62 -1.30 -2.82
N LEU A 53 -11.38 -1.04 -3.23
CA LEU A 53 -10.24 -0.96 -2.32
C LEU A 53 -10.36 0.19 -1.34
N ALA A 54 -10.89 1.33 -1.78
CA ALA A 54 -11.04 2.50 -0.94
C ALA A 54 -12.19 2.34 0.06
N ASP A 55 -13.26 1.63 -0.30
CA ASP A 55 -14.33 1.23 0.64
C ASP A 55 -13.79 0.27 1.71
N ILE A 56 -12.96 -0.71 1.32
CA ILE A 56 -12.27 -1.60 2.25
C ILE A 56 -11.37 -0.79 3.19
N ALA A 57 -10.59 0.14 2.65
CA ALA A 57 -9.71 1.01 3.42
C ALA A 57 -10.49 1.84 4.46
N LEU A 58 -11.65 2.39 4.09
CA LEU A 58 -12.49 3.17 5.00
C LEU A 58 -12.91 2.37 6.23
N LEU A 59 -13.40 1.14 6.00
CA LEU A 59 -13.83 0.24 7.07
C LEU A 59 -12.65 -0.15 7.97
N LEU A 60 -11.50 -0.46 7.39
CA LEU A 60 -10.30 -0.85 8.13
C LEU A 60 -9.73 0.30 8.95
N CYS A 61 -9.64 1.50 8.38
CA CYS A 61 -9.16 2.67 9.11
C CYS A 61 -10.07 2.98 10.31
N SER A 62 -11.39 2.89 10.14
CA SER A 62 -12.33 3.03 11.25
C SER A 62 -12.14 1.96 12.33
N ARG A 63 -12.05 0.68 11.91
CA ARG A 63 -11.89 -0.46 12.83
C ARG A 63 -10.58 -0.40 13.63
N HIS A 64 -9.50 0.02 13.00
CA HIS A 64 -8.17 0.05 13.60
C HIS A 64 -7.78 1.43 14.14
N GLN A 65 -8.67 2.42 14.06
CA GLN A 65 -8.38 3.83 14.38
C GLN A 65 -7.09 4.32 13.68
N ALA A 66 -6.92 3.93 12.42
CA ALA A 66 -5.74 4.26 11.64
C ALA A 66 -5.89 5.62 10.95
N GLU A 67 -4.77 6.33 10.82
CA GLU A 67 -4.69 7.66 10.21
C GLU A 67 -4.67 7.60 8.67
N GLY A 68 -4.49 6.40 8.11
CA GLY A 68 -4.47 6.19 6.68
C GLY A 68 -4.05 4.78 6.31
N VAL A 69 -3.66 4.62 5.05
CA VAL A 69 -3.26 3.32 4.48
C VAL A 69 -1.89 3.36 3.81
N LEU A 70 -1.16 2.27 3.91
CA LEU A 70 0.02 2.01 3.12
C LEU A 70 -0.41 1.41 1.79
N VAL A 71 -0.03 2.06 0.69
CA VAL A 71 -0.33 1.63 -0.68
C VAL A 71 0.93 1.28 -1.45
N TYR A 72 0.84 0.21 -2.22
CA TYR A 72 1.82 -0.14 -3.23
C TYR A 72 1.14 -1.00 -4.29
N ALA A 73 1.02 -0.44 -5.49
CA ALA A 73 0.39 -1.05 -6.64
C ALA A 73 1.23 -0.83 -7.91
N LYS A 74 0.82 -1.45 -9.02
CA LYS A 74 1.42 -1.19 -10.33
C LYS A 74 1.36 0.31 -10.63
N THR A 75 2.42 0.88 -11.20
CA THR A 75 2.60 2.33 -11.38
C THR A 75 1.46 2.98 -12.16
N TYR A 76 0.88 2.28 -13.13
CA TYR A 76 -0.26 2.79 -13.91
C TYR A 76 -1.57 2.86 -13.09
N PHE A 77 -1.69 2.09 -12.02
CA PHE A 77 -2.91 1.99 -11.20
C PHE A 77 -2.85 2.89 -9.96
N MET A 78 -1.64 3.21 -9.49
CA MET A 78 -1.42 4.06 -8.32
C MET A 78 -2.20 5.38 -8.36
N PRO A 79 -2.22 6.17 -9.46
CA PRO A 79 -2.98 7.42 -9.49
C PRO A 79 -4.48 7.22 -9.26
N THR A 80 -5.09 6.24 -9.94
CA THR A 80 -6.52 5.93 -9.79
C THR A 80 -6.85 5.50 -8.35
N LEU A 81 -6.01 4.67 -7.74
CA LEU A 81 -6.18 4.24 -6.36
C LEU A 81 -6.06 5.42 -5.37
N ILE A 82 -5.05 6.27 -5.53
CA ILE A 82 -4.84 7.44 -4.67
C ILE A 82 -6.04 8.39 -4.75
N THR A 83 -6.57 8.65 -5.96
CA THR A 83 -7.76 9.48 -6.14
C THR A 83 -8.96 8.91 -5.39
N ALA A 84 -9.28 7.62 -5.58
CA ALA A 84 -10.42 6.97 -4.93
C ALA A 84 -10.32 6.98 -3.39
N LEU A 85 -9.10 6.83 -2.84
CA LEU A 85 -8.83 6.96 -1.41
C LEU A 85 -9.04 8.39 -0.91
N SER A 86 -8.54 9.37 -1.66
CA SER A 86 -8.68 10.79 -1.34
C SER A 86 -10.14 11.24 -1.32
N GLU A 87 -10.97 10.75 -2.25
CA GLU A 87 -12.41 11.05 -2.30
C GLU A 87 -13.17 10.53 -1.06
N ARG A 88 -12.62 9.52 -0.38
CA ARG A 88 -13.14 9.00 0.90
C ARG A 88 -12.45 9.62 2.12
N GLY A 89 -11.62 10.64 1.92
CA GLY A 89 -10.88 11.30 3.00
C GLY A 89 -9.77 10.43 3.62
N ILE A 90 -9.30 9.41 2.90
CA ILE A 90 -8.26 8.49 3.39
C ILE A 90 -6.90 8.96 2.91
N THR A 91 -5.98 9.17 3.85
CA THR A 91 -4.59 9.49 3.53
C THR A 91 -3.84 8.25 3.06
N ALA A 92 -3.23 8.34 1.89
CA ALA A 92 -2.43 7.26 1.31
C ALA A 92 -0.94 7.53 1.56
N PHE A 93 -0.21 6.50 2.00
CA PHE A 93 1.24 6.54 2.21
C PHE A 93 1.92 5.49 1.34
N ALA A 94 3.11 5.78 0.82
CA ALA A 94 3.99 4.80 0.20
C ALA A 94 5.31 4.72 0.96
N THR A 95 5.96 3.56 0.93
CA THR A 95 7.27 3.42 1.56
C THR A 95 8.39 3.78 0.58
N TYR A 96 9.30 4.66 0.99
CA TYR A 96 10.56 4.85 0.28
C TYR A 96 11.47 3.65 0.57
N ALA A 97 11.86 2.95 -0.50
CA ALA A 97 12.66 1.72 -0.43
C ALA A 97 13.90 1.85 -1.34
N PRO A 98 15.00 2.48 -0.88
CA PRO A 98 16.23 2.50 -1.64
C PRO A 98 16.81 1.09 -1.78
N LYS A 99 17.40 0.82 -2.96
CA LYS A 99 18.22 -0.37 -3.17
C LYS A 99 19.53 -0.18 -2.41
N SER A 100 19.76 -1.03 -1.42
CA SER A 100 20.99 -1.12 -0.65
C SER A 100 21.81 -2.33 -1.09
N ILE A 101 23.13 -2.18 -1.11
CA ILE A 101 24.07 -3.28 -1.33
C ILE A 101 24.69 -3.60 0.03
N VAL A 102 24.56 -4.85 0.46
CA VAL A 102 25.13 -5.33 1.72
C VAL A 102 26.23 -6.33 1.39
N CYS A 103 27.41 -6.10 1.96
CA CYS A 103 28.54 -7.02 1.90
C CYS A 103 28.58 -7.83 3.20
N GLU A 104 28.25 -9.11 3.12
CA GLU A 104 28.37 -10.05 4.25
C GLU A 104 29.32 -11.17 3.84
N GLN A 105 30.39 -11.38 4.61
CA GLN A 105 31.38 -12.44 4.39
C GLN A 105 31.98 -12.45 2.96
N GLY A 106 32.13 -11.27 2.35
CA GLY A 106 32.66 -11.13 0.98
C GLY A 106 31.66 -11.41 -0.14
N GLN A 107 30.40 -11.76 0.19
CA GLN A 107 29.31 -11.81 -0.78
C GLN A 107 28.53 -10.50 -0.79
N MET A 108 28.29 -9.97 -2.01
CA MET A 108 27.46 -8.81 -2.25
C MET A 108 26.02 -9.26 -2.50
N SER A 109 25.09 -8.80 -1.67
CA SER A 109 23.66 -8.97 -1.91
C SER A 109 22.99 -7.59 -2.04
N SER A 110 22.03 -7.47 -2.97
CA SER A 110 21.24 -6.26 -3.09
C SER A 110 19.86 -6.49 -2.49
N ARG A 111 19.44 -5.61 -1.58
CA ARG A 111 18.11 -5.64 -0.97
C ARG A 111 17.48 -4.25 -0.96
N TYR A 112 16.16 -4.22 -1.09
CA TYR A 112 15.39 -3.00 -0.86
C TYR A 112 15.17 -2.84 0.65
N THR A 113 15.56 -1.69 1.19
CA THR A 113 15.39 -1.40 2.61
C THR A 113 14.35 -0.29 2.75
N HIS A 114 13.20 -0.61 3.33
CA HIS A 114 12.16 0.37 3.65
C HIS A 114 12.68 1.32 4.73
N SER A 115 12.77 2.62 4.42
CA SER A 115 13.40 3.59 5.32
C SER A 115 12.52 4.78 5.71
N ASN A 116 11.45 5.06 4.97
CA ASN A 116 10.53 6.14 5.31
C ASN A 116 9.13 5.94 4.72
N LEU A 117 8.13 6.63 5.29
CA LEU A 117 6.80 6.77 4.73
C LEU A 117 6.65 8.14 4.07
N VAL A 118 6.06 8.15 2.88
CA VAL A 118 5.82 9.35 2.09
C VAL A 118 4.32 9.48 1.88
N CYS A 119 3.75 10.62 2.27
CA CYS A 119 2.34 10.92 1.98
C CYS A 119 2.17 11.08 0.46
N CYS A 120 1.25 10.33 -0.11
CA CYS A 120 0.92 10.34 -1.53
C CYS A 120 -0.38 11.07 -1.84
N SER A 121 -1.12 11.51 -0.81
CA SER A 121 -2.35 12.25 -1.01
C SER A 121 -2.08 13.59 -1.71
N PRO A 122 -3.00 14.04 -2.59
CA PRO A 122 -2.88 15.35 -3.23
C PRO A 122 -2.75 16.47 -2.18
N ALA A 123 -2.01 17.53 -2.51
CA ALA A 123 -1.99 18.72 -1.69
C ALA A 123 -3.40 19.34 -1.66
N ALA A 124 -3.88 19.67 -0.45
CA ALA A 124 -5.15 20.34 -0.22
C ALA A 124 -5.12 21.78 -0.75
#